data_AF-A0A7K7Q488-F1
#
_entry.id   AF-A0A7K7Q488-F1
#
_cell.length_a   1.000
_cell.length_b   1.000
_cell.length_c   1.000
_cell.angle_alpha   90.00
_cell.angle_beta   90.00
_cell.angle_gamma   90.00
#
_symmetry.space_group_name_H-M   'P 1'
#
loop_
_entity.id
_entity.type
_entity.pdbx_description
1 polymer ?
#
loop_
_entity_poly.entity_id
_entity_poly.type
_entity_poly.pdbx_seq_one_letter_code
_entity_poly.pdbx_strand_id
1 'polypeptide(L)'
;GCCPLSPAGAQTTQLLVEPPWRPAVLWDPVTLTCQGSGTTSATTWYKDGQRWGQEGVENFTVTKSGTYKCSRRGTGLSSPVTVRNARLVLQMPAWPLVEGDTVTLRCRR
;
A
#
# COMPACT_ATOMS: atom_id res chain seq x y z
N GLY A 1 -32.37 13.62 -9.02
CA GLY A 1 -31.83 14.44 -7.92
C GLY A 1 -30.35 14.21 -7.86
N CYS A 2 -29.56 15.23 -8.15
CA CYS A 2 -28.10 15.12 -8.19
C CYS A 2 -27.56 14.91 -6.77
N CYS A 3 -26.75 13.86 -6.57
CA CYS A 3 -25.85 13.79 -5.43
C CYS A 3 -24.89 14.98 -5.50
N PRO A 4 -24.63 15.68 -4.39
CA PRO A 4 -23.66 16.76 -4.41
C PRO A 4 -22.30 16.15 -4.74
N LEU A 5 -21.67 16.68 -5.78
CA LEU A 5 -20.23 16.55 -6.02
C LEU A 5 -19.54 17.06 -4.75
N SER A 6 -18.93 16.17 -3.96
CA SER A 6 -18.01 16.58 -2.91
C SER A 6 -16.85 17.33 -3.55
N PRO A 7 -16.64 18.62 -3.23
CA PRO A 7 -15.44 19.32 -3.61
C PRO A 7 -14.43 19.16 -2.47
N ALA A 8 -13.59 18.14 -2.54
CA ALA A 8 -12.26 18.09 -1.92
C ALA A 8 -11.69 16.69 -2.10
N GLY A 9 -10.72 16.55 -3.02
CA GLY A 9 -9.72 15.51 -2.86
C GLY A 9 -8.98 15.80 -1.55
N ALA A 10 -9.45 15.21 -0.44
CA ALA A 10 -8.65 15.08 0.76
C ALA A 10 -7.45 14.22 0.35
N GLN A 11 -6.32 14.86 0.08
CA GLN A 11 -5.08 14.18 -0.32
C GLN A 11 -4.55 13.42 0.90
N THR A 12 -5.16 12.28 1.22
CA THR A 12 -4.82 11.42 2.36
C THR A 12 -3.54 10.66 2.08
N THR A 13 -2.77 10.32 3.11
CA THR A 13 -1.62 9.43 2.94
C THR A 13 -2.08 8.06 2.41
N GLN A 14 -1.50 7.61 1.30
CA GLN A 14 -1.76 6.31 0.70
C GLN A 14 -0.49 5.46 0.67
N LEU A 15 -0.66 4.16 0.89
CA LEU A 15 0.42 3.19 0.82
C LEU A 15 0.24 2.34 -0.44
N LEU A 16 1.13 2.54 -1.41
CA LEU A 16 1.16 1.81 -2.66
C LEU A 16 2.07 0.59 -2.53
N VAL A 17 1.75 -0.45 -3.30
CA VAL A 17 2.47 -1.73 -3.29
C VAL A 17 2.83 -2.08 -4.72
N GLU A 18 4.11 -2.32 -4.95
CA GLU A 18 4.63 -2.80 -6.21
C GLU A 18 5.37 -4.13 -5.98
N PRO A 19 5.11 -5.17 -6.78
CA PRO A 19 4.09 -5.23 -7.82
C PRO A 19 2.65 -5.24 -7.25
N PRO A 20 1.64 -4.73 -7.99
CA PRO A 20 0.30 -4.42 -7.48
C PRO A 20 -0.59 -5.67 -7.35
N TRP A 21 -0.15 -6.66 -6.57
CA TRP A 21 -0.85 -7.91 -6.33
C TRP A 21 -1.42 -7.99 -4.93
N ARG A 22 -2.63 -8.55 -4.81
CA ARG A 22 -3.29 -8.81 -3.53
C ARG A 22 -3.54 -10.31 -3.33
N PRO A 23 -3.16 -10.88 -2.17
CA PRO A 23 -2.36 -10.23 -1.12
C PRO A 23 -0.89 -10.03 -1.57
N ALA A 24 -0.17 -9.11 -0.95
CA ALA A 24 1.26 -8.93 -1.18
C ALA A 24 2.05 -10.08 -0.51
N VAL A 25 3.06 -10.62 -1.20
CA VAL A 25 3.82 -11.81 -0.76
C VAL A 25 5.31 -11.65 -1.04
N LEU A 26 6.16 -12.08 -0.10
CA LEU A 26 7.62 -11.91 -0.14
C LEU A 26 8.37 -12.70 -1.22
N TRP A 27 7.71 -13.55 -2.02
CA TRP A 27 8.38 -14.23 -3.13
C TRP A 27 8.72 -13.28 -4.27
N ASP A 28 8.10 -12.10 -4.26
CA ASP A 28 8.44 -10.99 -5.13
C ASP A 28 9.18 -9.91 -4.35
N PRO A 29 9.99 -9.09 -5.03
CA PRO A 29 10.52 -7.87 -4.45
C PRO A 29 9.37 -6.87 -4.23
N VAL A 30 8.76 -6.92 -3.04
CA VAL A 30 7.66 -6.01 -2.68
C VAL A 30 8.23 -4.67 -2.28
N THR A 31 7.95 -3.64 -3.07
CA THR A 31 8.24 -2.24 -2.75
C THR A 31 6.98 -1.55 -2.25
N LEU A 32 7.08 -0.95 -1.08
CA LEU A 32 6.04 -0.12 -0.49
C LEU A 32 6.39 1.34 -0.72
N THR A 33 5.47 2.13 -1.27
CA THR A 33 5.67 3.56 -1.52
C THR A 33 4.61 4.36 -0.78
N CYS A 34 5.04 5.30 0.05
CA CYS A 34 4.13 6.20 0.76
C CYS A 34 3.87 7.44 -0.10
N GLN A 35 2.62 7.69 -0.49
CA GLN A 35 2.19 8.83 -1.30
C GLN A 35 1.30 9.76 -0.49
N GLY A 36 1.42 11.08 -0.70
CA GLY A 36 0.54 12.09 -0.10
C GLY A 36 1.13 13.49 -0.19
N SER A 37 0.32 14.54 0.03
CA SER A 37 0.73 15.95 -0.11
C SER A 37 1.63 16.53 0.99
N GLY A 38 2.28 15.68 1.79
CA GLY A 38 3.27 16.09 2.79
C GLY A 38 4.69 16.11 2.25
N THR A 39 5.61 16.74 2.99
CA THR A 39 7.05 16.67 2.70
C THR A 39 7.58 15.26 2.92
N THR A 40 8.46 14.81 2.03
CA THR A 40 9.07 13.47 2.10
C THR A 40 9.76 13.25 3.44
N SER A 41 10.53 14.26 3.89
CA SER A 41 11.23 14.36 5.17
C SER A 41 10.37 14.11 6.41
N ALA A 42 9.04 14.25 6.30
CA ALA A 42 8.10 14.04 7.41
C ALA A 42 7.31 12.73 7.27
N THR A 43 7.81 11.78 6.47
CA THR A 43 7.23 10.45 6.34
C THR A 43 7.71 9.55 7.48
N THR A 44 6.79 9.14 8.35
CA THR A 44 7.04 8.14 9.40
C THR A 44 6.45 6.80 8.98
N TRP A 45 7.25 5.75 9.11
CA TRP A 45 6.86 4.39 8.75
C TRP A 45 6.60 3.53 9.98
N TYR A 46 5.68 2.58 9.83
CA TYR A 46 5.25 1.68 10.89
C TYR A 46 5.19 0.24 10.37
N LYS A 47 5.68 -0.70 11.18
CA LYS A 47 5.54 -2.14 10.99
C LYS A 47 4.94 -2.75 12.25
N ASP A 48 3.83 -3.45 12.11
CA ASP A 48 3.13 -4.13 13.21
C ASP A 48 2.82 -3.21 14.40
N GLY A 49 2.52 -1.94 14.10
CA GLY A 49 2.20 -0.91 15.10
C GLY A 49 3.42 -0.17 15.69
N GLN A 50 4.64 -0.64 15.43
CA GLN A 50 5.85 0.01 15.90
C GLN A 50 6.48 0.87 14.79
N ARG A 51 7.12 1.99 15.17
CA ARG A 51 7.91 2.80 14.24
C ARG A 51 9.03 1.94 13.62
N TRP A 52 9.17 2.00 12.31
CA TRP A 52 10.08 1.17 11.53
C TRP A 52 10.66 1.96 10.37
N GLY A 53 11.90 1.68 9.96
CA GLY A 53 12.54 2.33 8.81
C GLY A 53 13.10 3.73 9.12
N GLN A 54 13.73 4.32 8.12
CA GLN A 54 14.30 5.66 8.19
C GLN A 54 13.22 6.72 7.89
N GLU A 55 13.22 7.79 8.68
CA GLU A 55 12.39 8.96 8.41
C GLU A 55 12.83 9.67 7.13
N GLY A 56 11.88 10.22 6.39
CA GLY A 56 12.18 10.94 5.15
C GLY A 56 12.26 10.10 3.88
N VAL A 57 12.23 8.77 4.01
CA VAL A 57 12.29 7.84 2.89
C VAL A 57 10.89 7.58 2.33
N GLU A 58 10.73 7.71 1.02
CA GLU A 58 9.42 7.55 0.36
C GLU A 58 9.04 6.12 0.04
N ASN A 59 10.02 5.23 -0.11
CA ASN A 59 9.79 3.85 -0.48
C ASN A 59 10.72 2.86 0.23
N PHE A 60 10.23 1.63 0.44
CA PHE A 60 11.00 0.54 1.01
C PHE A 60 10.70 -0.76 0.27
N THR A 61 11.74 -1.44 -0.19
CA THR A 61 11.62 -2.85 -0.57
C THR A 61 11.68 -3.71 0.70
N VAL A 62 10.57 -4.38 1.01
CA VAL A 62 10.41 -5.14 2.25
C VAL A 62 10.82 -6.60 2.08
N THR A 63 11.52 -7.12 3.08
CA THR A 63 12.00 -8.51 3.13
C THR A 63 11.36 -9.32 4.26
N LYS A 64 10.47 -8.69 5.03
CA LYS A 64 9.82 -9.30 6.21
C LYS A 64 8.30 -9.23 6.07
N SER A 65 7.62 -10.24 6.59
CA SER A 65 6.17 -10.23 6.67
C SER A 65 5.72 -9.33 7.83
N GLY A 66 4.50 -8.82 7.71
CA GLY A 66 3.92 -7.93 8.70
C GLY A 66 2.91 -6.97 8.08
N THR A 67 2.34 -6.14 8.93
CA THR A 67 1.42 -5.08 8.53
C THR A 67 2.15 -3.75 8.53
N TYR A 68 2.20 -3.12 7.37
CA TYR A 68 2.89 -1.87 7.14
C TYR A 68 1.90 -0.71 7.03
N LYS A 69 2.29 0.43 7.59
CA LYS A 69 1.60 1.72 7.44
C LYS A 69 2.63 2.82 7.29
N CYS A 70 2.23 3.92 6.68
CA CYS A 70 3.02 5.15 6.70
C CYS A 70 2.14 6.33 7.09
N SER A 71 2.75 7.39 7.61
CA SER A 71 2.08 8.64 7.91
C SER A 71 2.89 9.79 7.37
N ARG A 72 2.23 10.76 6.74
CA ARG A 72 2.85 12.03 6.34
C ARG A 72 2.19 13.15 7.12
N ARG A 73 3.00 14.10 7.62
CA ARG A 73 2.50 15.29 8.32
C ARG A 73 1.50 16.04 7.42
N GLY A 74 0.32 16.33 7.95
CA GLY A 74 -0.76 17.02 7.23
C GLY A 74 -1.75 16.13 6.48
N THR A 75 -1.43 14.86 6.22
CA THR A 75 -2.31 13.95 5.44
C THR A 75 -2.73 12.68 6.19
N GLY A 76 -2.23 12.48 7.41
CA GLY A 76 -2.71 11.46 8.34
C GLY A 76 -1.95 10.13 8.23
N LEU A 77 -2.60 9.04 8.63
CA LEU A 77 -2.06 7.68 8.60
C LEU A 77 -2.68 6.92 7.41
N SER A 78 -1.85 6.16 6.70
CA SER A 78 -2.31 5.34 5.58
C SER A 78 -3.17 4.16 6.02
N SER A 79 -3.96 3.63 5.07
CA SER A 79 -4.52 2.29 5.21
C SER A 79 -3.40 1.24 5.35
N PRO A 80 -3.60 0.19 6.16
CA PRO A 80 -2.60 -0.87 6.32
C PRO A 80 -2.45 -1.74 5.07
N VAL A 81 -1.22 -2.16 4.81
CA VAL A 81 -0.89 -3.21 3.84
C VAL A 81 -0.26 -4.38 4.58
N THR A 82 -0.82 -5.58 4.43
CA THR A 82 -0.24 -6.80 4.99
C THR A 82 0.59 -7.51 3.93
N VAL A 83 1.87 -7.73 4.24
CA VAL A 83 2.80 -8.52 3.44
C VAL A 83 2.95 -9.88 4.07
N ARG A 84 2.65 -10.93 3.31
CA ARG A 84 2.61 -12.31 3.79
C ARG A 84 3.90 -13.05 3.40
N ASN A 85 4.31 -13.98 4.27
CA ASN A 85 5.25 -15.02 3.92
C ASN A 85 4.49 -16.35 3.87
N ALA A 86 3.85 -16.62 2.74
CA ALA A 86 3.10 -17.86 2.52
C ALA A 86 3.94 -18.82 1.67
N ARG A 87 3.47 -20.04 1.40
CA ARG A 87 4.05 -20.93 0.36
C ARG A 87 3.17 -21.11 -0.86
N LEU A 88 1.87 -20.82 -0.75
CA LEU A 88 0.93 -20.93 -1.86
C LEU A 88 -0.17 -19.90 -1.65
N VAL A 89 -0.39 -19.05 -2.66
CA VAL A 89 -1.34 -17.95 -2.62
C VAL A 89 -1.82 -17.72 -4.04
N LEU A 90 -3.14 -17.65 -4.18
CA LEU A 90 -3.78 -17.08 -5.35
C LEU A 90 -3.77 -15.57 -5.21
N GLN A 91 -3.07 -14.89 -6.11
CA GLN A 91 -3.01 -13.43 -6.17
C GLN A 91 -3.84 -12.92 -7.32
N MET A 92 -4.48 -11.78 -7.08
CA MET A 92 -5.22 -11.02 -8.07
C MET A 92 -4.71 -9.58 -8.11
N PRO A 93 -5.06 -8.83 -9.15
CA PRO A 93 -4.81 -7.40 -9.22
C PRO A 93 -5.26 -6.60 -7.98
N ALA A 94 -4.51 -5.56 -7.63
CA ALA A 94 -4.82 -4.67 -6.53
C ALA A 94 -5.83 -3.56 -6.87
N TRP A 95 -6.09 -3.31 -8.16
CA TRP A 95 -7.01 -2.26 -8.58
C TRP A 95 -8.48 -2.71 -8.45
N PRO A 96 -9.42 -1.77 -8.31
CA PRO A 96 -10.85 -2.08 -8.36
C PRO A 96 -11.20 -2.74 -9.70
N LEU A 97 -11.97 -3.82 -9.64
CA LEU A 97 -12.43 -4.55 -10.81
C LEU A 97 -13.90 -4.23 -11.08
N VAL A 98 -14.26 -4.10 -12.35
CA VAL A 98 -15.64 -3.87 -12.81
C VAL A 98 -16.08 -4.94 -13.82
N GLU A 99 -17.37 -4.97 -14.11
CA GLU A 99 -17.93 -5.91 -15.09
C GLU A 99 -17.32 -5.68 -16.47
N GLY A 100 -16.92 -6.77 -17.14
CA GLY A 100 -16.24 -6.73 -18.44
C GLY A 100 -14.71 -6.69 -18.36
N ASP A 101 -14.12 -6.45 -17.18
CA ASP A 101 -12.67 -6.48 -17.01
C ASP A 101 -12.10 -7.89 -17.26
N THR A 102 -11.00 -7.96 -18.01
CA THR A 102 -10.20 -9.17 -18.12
C THR A 102 -9.14 -9.18 -17.03
N VAL A 103 -9.15 -10.22 -16.19
CA VAL A 103 -8.22 -10.34 -15.07
C VAL A 103 -7.30 -11.53 -15.23
N THR A 104 -6.02 -11.32 -14.90
CA THR A 104 -5.03 -12.39 -14.81
C THR A 104 -4.83 -12.73 -13.35
N LEU A 105 -5.23 -13.94 -12.96
CA LEU A 105 -4.88 -14.50 -11.66
C LEU A 105 -3.52 -15.18 -11.75
N ARG A 106 -2.73 -15.08 -10.68
CA ARG A 106 -1.47 -15.82 -10.59
C ARG A 106 -1.45 -16.66 -9.32
N CYS A 107 -1.00 -17.88 -9.47
CA CYS A 107 -0.80 -18.81 -8.37
C CYS A 107 0.66 -19.24 -8.42
N ARG A 108 1.39 -19.04 -7.32
CA ARG A 108 2.81 -19.38 -7.24
C ARG A 108 3.05 -20.19 -5.97
N ARG A 109 3.90 -21.22 -6.10
CA ARG A 109 4.45 -22.04 -5.01
C ARG A 109 5.83 -21.54 -4.61
#